data_AF-A0A519GJS8-F1
#
_entry.id   AF-A0A519GJS8-F1
#
_cell.length_a   1.000
_cell.length_b   1.000
_cell.length_c   1.000
_cell.angle_alpha   90.00
_cell.angle_beta   90.00
_cell.angle_gamma   90.00
#
_symmetry.space_group_name_H-M   'P 1'
#
loop_
_entity.id
_entity.type
_entity.pdbx_description
1 polymer ?
#
loop_
_entity_poly.entity_id
_entity_poly.type
_entity_poly.pdbx_seq_one_letter_code
_entity_poly.pdbx_strand_id
1 'polypeptide(L)'
;KGKKVAITTGTTNTLVVRKHNEDKKLDIDIVPTKDHADALLLVESDRATAFAMDDILLFGLKSTSKNPDALEVVGTALQVEPYACMLRKDDPQFKALVDGVIVGLMKSGEFAKMYDKWFMKPIPPTNKPVGLPMNEQLQQNIKTPSDQPAT
;
A
#
# COMPACT_ATOMS: atom_id res chain seq x y z
N LYS A 1 -1.55 -17.87 13.19
CA LYS A 1 -0.50 -18.82 13.66
C LYS A 1 -0.66 -20.14 12.91
N GLY A 2 0.41 -20.74 12.37
CA GLY A 2 0.35 -22.02 11.65
C GLY A 2 -0.37 -21.96 10.29
N LYS A 3 -0.48 -20.77 9.68
CA LYS A 3 -1.27 -20.54 8.46
C LYS A 3 -0.38 -20.09 7.32
N LYS A 4 -0.86 -20.32 6.10
CA LYS A 4 -0.23 -19.82 4.87
C LYS A 4 -0.54 -18.35 4.67
N VAL A 5 0.47 -17.53 4.46
CA VAL A 5 0.32 -16.10 4.18
C VAL A 5 1.04 -15.79 2.88
N ALA A 6 0.29 -15.35 1.88
CA ALA A 6 0.85 -14.88 0.62
C ALA A 6 1.59 -13.55 0.83
N ILE A 7 2.65 -13.35 0.06
CA ILE A 7 3.40 -12.11 0.04
C ILE A 7 3.98 -11.85 -1.35
N THR A 8 4.03 -10.60 -1.78
CA THR A 8 4.69 -10.24 -3.04
C THR A 8 6.19 -10.14 -2.82
N THR A 9 6.95 -10.85 -3.65
CA THR A 9 8.41 -10.93 -3.56
C THR A 9 9.04 -9.56 -3.85
N GLY A 10 10.11 -9.21 -3.13
CA GLY A 10 10.84 -7.96 -3.35
C GLY A 10 10.23 -6.73 -2.68
N THR A 11 9.19 -6.91 -1.86
CA THR A 11 8.58 -5.86 -1.05
C THR A 11 9.22 -5.79 0.34
N THR A 12 9.20 -4.61 0.95
CA THR A 12 9.52 -4.35 2.36
C THR A 12 8.71 -5.24 3.31
N ASN A 13 7.42 -5.45 3.01
CA ASN A 13 6.52 -6.34 3.75
C ASN A 13 7.09 -7.75 3.95
N THR A 14 7.89 -8.26 3.00
CA THR A 14 8.53 -9.58 3.14
C THR A 14 9.40 -9.65 4.40
N LEU A 15 10.17 -8.60 4.67
CA LEU A 15 11.04 -8.52 5.84
C LEU A 15 10.23 -8.31 7.12
N VAL A 16 9.20 -7.47 7.06
CA VAL A 16 8.37 -7.14 8.23
C VAL A 16 7.51 -8.30 8.69
N VAL A 17 6.88 -9.02 7.76
CA VAL A 17 6.12 -10.23 8.08
C VAL A 17 7.04 -11.32 8.61
N ARG A 18 8.24 -11.50 8.04
CA ARG A 18 9.23 -12.46 8.54
C ARG A 18 9.64 -12.13 9.98
N LYS A 19 10.03 -10.89 10.24
CA LYS A 19 10.40 -10.42 11.57
C LYS A 19 9.24 -10.61 12.57
N HIS A 20 8.03 -10.23 12.19
CA HIS A 20 6.85 -10.40 13.04
C HIS A 20 6.55 -11.88 13.33
N ASN A 21 6.70 -12.75 12.33
CA ASN A 21 6.54 -14.19 12.48
C ASN A 21 7.53 -14.79 13.49
N GLU A 22 8.80 -14.38 13.43
CA GLU A 22 9.87 -14.77 14.36
C GLU A 22 9.61 -14.23 15.78
N ASP A 23 9.42 -12.91 15.92
CA ASP A 23 9.25 -12.23 17.21
C ASP A 23 8.04 -12.77 17.98
N LYS A 24 6.97 -13.15 17.27
CA LYS A 24 5.71 -13.64 17.85
C LYS A 24 5.55 -15.16 17.80
N LYS A 25 6.52 -15.90 17.26
CA LYS A 25 6.50 -17.37 17.11
C LYS A 25 5.18 -17.86 16.48
N LEU A 26 4.82 -17.23 15.36
CA LEU A 26 3.53 -17.45 14.68
C LEU A 26 3.54 -18.65 13.74
N ASP A 27 4.70 -19.24 13.44
CA ASP A 27 4.79 -20.42 12.58
C ASP A 27 4.02 -20.24 11.26
N ILE A 28 4.13 -19.04 10.68
CA ILE A 28 3.52 -18.70 9.39
C ILE A 28 4.33 -19.34 8.27
N ASP A 29 3.64 -20.01 7.35
CA ASP A 29 4.18 -20.45 6.07
C ASP A 29 4.05 -19.30 5.06
N ILE A 30 5.16 -18.60 4.80
CA ILE A 30 5.19 -17.44 3.91
C ILE A 30 5.27 -17.93 2.45
N VAL A 31 4.26 -17.61 1.66
CA VAL A 31 4.14 -18.03 0.26
C VAL A 31 4.52 -16.86 -0.66
N PRO A 32 5.72 -16.86 -1.27
CA PRO A 32 6.13 -15.78 -2.17
C PRO A 32 5.36 -15.86 -3.50
N THR A 33 5.04 -14.69 -4.03
CA THR A 33 4.35 -14.52 -5.32
C THR A 33 5.08 -13.49 -6.18
N LYS A 34 4.81 -13.50 -7.49
CA LYS A 34 5.45 -12.63 -8.47
C LYS A 34 4.93 -11.19 -8.38
N ASP A 35 3.61 -11.03 -8.25
CA ASP A 35 2.95 -9.73 -8.13
C ASP A 35 1.78 -9.77 -7.14
N HIS A 36 1.10 -8.64 -6.98
CA HIS A 36 0.01 -8.51 -6.01
C HIS A 36 -1.28 -9.21 -6.45
N ALA A 37 -1.52 -9.35 -7.76
CA ALA A 37 -2.70 -10.04 -8.28
C ALA A 37 -2.58 -11.56 -8.06
N ASP A 38 -1.39 -12.11 -8.27
CA ASP A 38 -1.07 -13.50 -7.96
C ASP A 38 -1.26 -13.79 -6.46
N ALA A 39 -0.84 -12.87 -5.59
CA ALA A 39 -1.03 -12.99 -4.14
C ALA A 39 -2.50 -12.99 -3.73
N LEU A 40 -3.30 -12.06 -4.28
CA LEU A 40 -4.74 -12.04 -4.06
C LEU A 40 -5.39 -13.35 -4.53
N LEU A 41 -5.00 -13.84 -5.70
CA LEU A 41 -5.55 -15.08 -6.25
C LEU A 41 -5.30 -16.28 -5.33
N LEU A 42 -4.18 -16.34 -4.61
CA LEU A 42 -3.96 -17.38 -3.60
C LEU A 42 -4.98 -17.32 -2.46
N VAL A 43 -5.38 -16.12 -2.04
CA VAL A 43 -6.44 -15.94 -1.03
C VAL A 43 -7.81 -16.30 -1.60
N GLU A 44 -8.16 -15.80 -2.78
CA GLU A 44 -9.44 -16.08 -3.45
C GLU A 44 -9.63 -17.57 -3.82
N SER A 45 -8.53 -18.33 -3.92
CA SER A 45 -8.54 -19.78 -4.22
C SER A 45 -8.26 -20.66 -3.00
N ASP A 46 -8.32 -20.11 -1.78
CA ASP A 46 -8.05 -20.79 -0.50
C ASP A 46 -6.67 -21.46 -0.39
N ARG A 47 -5.72 -21.09 -1.26
CA ARG A 47 -4.33 -21.57 -1.23
C ARG A 47 -3.45 -20.82 -0.22
N ALA A 48 -3.87 -19.62 0.18
CA ALA A 48 -3.33 -18.87 1.30
C ALA A 48 -4.48 -18.33 2.17
N THR A 49 -4.28 -18.28 3.49
CA THR A 49 -5.29 -17.76 4.43
C THR A 49 -5.34 -16.24 4.45
N ALA A 50 -4.24 -15.55 4.13
CA ALA A 50 -4.16 -14.10 4.08
C ALA A 50 -3.12 -13.64 3.06
N PHE A 51 -3.23 -12.40 2.61
CA PHE A 51 -2.21 -11.68 1.86
C PHE A 51 -1.76 -10.48 2.68
N ALA A 52 -0.50 -10.45 3.09
CA ALA A 52 0.06 -9.34 3.86
C ALA A 52 0.77 -8.36 2.94
N MET A 53 0.27 -7.12 2.87
CA MET A 53 0.76 -6.04 2.00
C MET A 53 0.25 -4.68 2.47
N ASP A 54 0.68 -3.62 1.80
CA ASP A 54 0.23 -2.25 2.04
C ASP A 54 -1.29 -2.11 1.88
N ASP A 55 -1.93 -1.42 2.82
CA ASP A 55 -3.38 -1.25 2.88
C ASP A 55 -3.97 -0.69 1.58
N ILE A 56 -3.32 0.33 1.02
CA ILE A 56 -3.68 0.99 -0.24
C ILE A 56 -3.76 0.00 -1.41
N LEU A 57 -2.83 -0.97 -1.46
CA LEU A 57 -2.80 -2.00 -2.48
C LEU A 57 -3.88 -3.06 -2.22
N LEU A 58 -4.10 -3.43 -0.95
CA LEU A 58 -5.15 -4.37 -0.57
C LEU A 58 -6.55 -3.83 -0.87
N PHE A 59 -6.84 -2.57 -0.52
CA PHE A 59 -8.12 -1.91 -0.84
C PHE A 59 -8.30 -1.75 -2.35
N GLY A 60 -7.25 -1.35 -3.08
CA GLY A 60 -7.28 -1.26 -4.54
C GLY A 60 -7.62 -2.60 -5.19
N LEU A 61 -6.92 -3.66 -4.79
CA LEU A 61 -7.17 -5.03 -5.26
C LEU A 61 -8.59 -5.50 -4.93
N LYS A 62 -9.01 -5.36 -3.67
CA LYS A 62 -10.38 -5.70 -3.24
C LYS A 62 -11.44 -4.97 -4.07
N SER A 63 -11.25 -3.68 -4.38
CA SER A 63 -12.22 -2.88 -5.16
C SER A 63 -12.43 -3.38 -6.60
N THR A 64 -11.48 -4.17 -7.12
CA THR A 64 -11.50 -4.74 -8.47
C THR A 64 -11.68 -6.26 -8.50
N SER A 65 -11.74 -6.91 -7.33
CA SER A 65 -11.99 -8.34 -7.20
C SER A 65 -13.36 -8.73 -7.76
N LYS A 66 -13.49 -9.99 -8.19
CA LYS A 66 -14.77 -10.57 -8.64
C LYS A 66 -15.79 -10.66 -7.50
N ASN A 67 -15.34 -10.87 -6.26
CA ASN A 67 -16.20 -10.95 -5.09
C ASN A 67 -15.61 -10.13 -3.92
N PRO A 68 -15.68 -8.78 -3.98
CA PRO A 68 -15.09 -7.92 -2.97
C PRO A 68 -15.64 -8.17 -1.56
N ASP A 69 -16.91 -8.60 -1.46
CA ASP A 69 -17.59 -8.83 -0.18
C ASP A 69 -17.10 -10.10 0.53
N ALA A 70 -16.40 -11.00 -0.19
CA ALA A 70 -15.71 -12.15 0.40
C ALA A 70 -14.32 -11.80 0.96
N LEU A 71 -13.86 -10.56 0.80
CA LEU A 71 -12.54 -10.11 1.22
C LEU A 71 -12.68 -9.04 2.31
N GLU A 72 -11.80 -9.09 3.30
CA GLU A 72 -11.70 -8.07 4.33
C GLU A 72 -10.24 -7.68 4.55
N VAL A 73 -9.99 -6.36 4.65
CA VAL A 73 -8.67 -5.84 5.03
C VAL A 73 -8.70 -5.67 6.55
N VAL A 74 -7.89 -6.45 7.25
CA VAL A 74 -7.96 -6.60 8.71
C VAL A 74 -6.58 -6.51 9.36
N GLY A 75 -6.58 -6.43 10.69
CA GLY A 75 -5.37 -6.42 11.51
C GLY A 75 -4.84 -5.02 11.77
N THR A 76 -3.90 -4.95 12.70
CA THR A 76 -3.14 -3.71 12.98
C THR A 76 -2.00 -3.58 11.99
N ALA A 77 -1.74 -2.37 11.49
CA ALA A 77 -0.57 -2.09 10.68
C ALA A 77 0.70 -2.51 11.43
N LEU A 78 1.54 -3.32 10.78
CA LEU A 78 2.82 -3.75 11.34
C LEU A 78 3.89 -2.65 11.25
N GLN A 79 3.70 -1.74 10.31
CA GLN A 79 4.58 -0.60 10.01
C GLN A 79 3.81 0.44 9.18
N VAL A 80 4.32 1.67 9.14
CA VAL A 80 3.85 2.73 8.24
C VAL A 80 4.94 2.96 7.21
N GLU A 81 4.60 3.01 5.92
CA GLU A 81 5.58 3.22 4.84
C GLU A 81 5.16 4.38 3.93
N PRO A 82 5.92 5.50 3.88
CA PRO A 82 5.64 6.58 2.95
C PRO A 82 6.04 6.18 1.54
N TYR A 83 5.11 6.36 0.60
CA TYR A 83 5.42 6.23 -0.83
C TYR A 83 6.02 7.52 -1.38
N ALA A 84 7.04 7.36 -2.22
CA ALA A 84 7.75 8.47 -2.87
C ALA A 84 8.09 8.12 -4.32
N CYS A 85 8.33 9.13 -5.15
CA CYS A 85 8.87 8.94 -6.49
C CYS A 85 10.34 8.51 -6.40
N MET A 86 10.66 7.31 -6.90
CA MET A 86 12.04 6.83 -6.94
C MET A 86 12.82 7.52 -8.07
N LEU A 87 14.01 8.02 -7.75
CA LEU A 87 14.90 8.71 -8.67
C LEU A 87 16.29 8.06 -8.66
N ARG A 88 17.11 8.34 -9.67
CA ARG A 88 18.53 7.98 -9.63
C ARG A 88 19.21 8.73 -8.48
N LYS A 89 20.21 8.09 -7.87
CA LYS A 89 21.07 8.74 -6.88
C LYS A 89 21.91 9.83 -7.57
N ASP A 90 22.37 10.79 -6.76
CA ASP A 90 23.31 11.84 -7.14
C ASP A 90 22.82 12.81 -8.23
N ASP A 91 21.50 12.97 -8.37
CA ASP A 91 20.85 13.94 -9.27
C ASP A 91 20.00 14.97 -8.49
N PRO A 92 20.65 15.88 -7.74
CA PRO A 92 19.95 16.81 -6.86
C PRO A 92 19.08 17.83 -7.61
N GLN A 93 19.46 18.19 -8.84
CA GLN A 93 18.68 19.11 -9.66
C GLN A 93 17.36 18.46 -10.10
N PHE A 94 17.39 17.19 -10.52
CA PHE A 94 16.17 16.48 -10.87
C PHE A 94 15.29 16.22 -9.65
N LYS A 95 15.87 15.87 -8.49
CA LYS A 95 15.12 15.77 -7.24
C LYS A 95 14.41 17.10 -6.91
N ALA A 96 15.13 18.22 -6.94
CA ALA A 96 14.53 19.52 -6.64
C ALA A 96 13.36 19.88 -7.58
N LEU A 97 13.44 19.50 -8.86
CA LEU A 97 12.33 19.65 -9.81
C LEU A 97 11.12 18.81 -9.39
N VAL A 98 11.32 17.52 -9.12
CA VAL A 98 10.26 16.58 -8.73
C VAL A 98 9.59 17.03 -7.43
N ASP A 99 10.39 17.37 -6.40
CA ASP A 99 9.88 17.88 -5.13
C ASP A 99 9.10 19.17 -5.32
N GLY A 100 9.61 20.10 -6.13
CA GLY A 100 8.94 21.37 -6.44
C GLY A 100 7.55 21.17 -7.05
N VAL A 101 7.42 20.21 -7.98
CA VAL A 101 6.12 19.86 -8.58
C VAL A 101 5.17 19.25 -7.55
N ILE A 102 5.62 18.26 -6.79
CA ILE A 102 4.79 17.57 -5.78
C ILE A 102 4.33 18.55 -4.71
N VAL A 103 5.23 19.37 -4.16
CA VAL A 103 4.91 20.38 -3.15
C VAL A 103 4.00 21.47 -3.74
N GLY A 104 4.18 21.85 -5.00
CA GLY A 104 3.25 22.76 -5.70
C GLY A 104 1.82 22.19 -5.77
N LEU A 105 1.67 20.91 -6.08
CA LEU A 105 0.38 20.22 -6.11
C LEU A 105 -0.26 20.13 -4.71
N MET A 106 0.55 19.88 -3.68
CA MET A 106 0.07 19.87 -2.29
C MET A 106 -0.42 21.26 -1.86
N LYS A 107 0.38 22.32 -2.09
CA LYS A 107 0.05 23.71 -1.70
C LYS A 107 -1.15 24.28 -2.46
N SER A 108 -1.32 23.93 -3.73
CA SER A 108 -2.46 24.37 -4.54
C SER A 108 -3.77 23.63 -4.22
N GLY A 109 -3.71 22.52 -3.47
CA GLY A 109 -4.84 21.65 -3.21
C GLY A 109 -5.16 20.66 -4.33
N GLU A 110 -4.43 20.70 -5.46
CA GLU A 110 -4.59 19.74 -6.56
C GLU A 110 -4.27 18.30 -6.11
N PHE A 111 -3.31 18.12 -5.19
CA PHE A 111 -3.05 16.81 -4.60
C PHE A 111 -4.30 16.22 -3.92
N ALA A 112 -5.00 17.03 -3.11
CA ALA A 112 -6.20 16.59 -2.42
C ALA A 112 -7.34 16.27 -3.41
N LYS A 113 -7.49 17.05 -4.49
CA LYS A 113 -8.46 16.75 -5.56
C LYS A 113 -8.14 15.44 -6.28
N MET A 114 -6.86 15.17 -6.56
CA MET A 114 -6.44 13.90 -7.14
C MET A 114 -6.70 12.73 -6.20
N TYR A 115 -6.44 12.91 -4.90
CA TYR A 115 -6.74 11.88 -3.90
C TYR A 115 -8.25 11.58 -3.88
N ASP A 116 -9.11 12.60 -3.82
CA ASP A 116 -10.57 12.43 -3.87
C ASP A 116 -11.00 11.66 -5.12
N LYS A 117 -10.49 12.05 -6.29
CA LYS A 117 -10.78 11.37 -7.56
C LYS A 117 -10.45 9.87 -7.54
N TRP A 118 -9.27 9.50 -7.03
CA TRP A 118 -8.77 8.12 -7.15
C TRP A 118 -9.22 7.21 -6.01
N PHE A 119 -9.47 7.75 -4.82
CA PHE A 119 -9.77 6.93 -3.65
C PHE A 119 -11.22 7.05 -3.18
N MET A 120 -11.87 8.20 -3.42
CA MET A 120 -13.21 8.48 -2.88
C MET A 120 -14.30 8.51 -3.96
N LYS A 121 -13.95 8.73 -5.22
CA LYS A 121 -14.90 8.71 -6.35
C LYS A 121 -14.86 7.37 -7.10
N PRO A 122 -15.93 7.03 -7.83
CA PRO A 122 -15.93 5.91 -8.76
C PRO A 122 -14.79 6.01 -9.79
N ILE A 123 -14.04 4.91 -9.96
CA ILE A 123 -12.97 4.81 -10.96
C ILE A 123 -13.15 3.57 -11.85
N PRO A 124 -12.64 3.59 -13.09
CA PRO A 124 -12.52 2.39 -13.91
C PRO A 124 -11.65 1.30 -13.23
N PRO A 125 -11.86 0.01 -13.54
CA PRO A 125 -12.82 -0.52 -14.51
C PRO A 125 -14.21 -0.83 -13.92
N THR A 126 -14.36 -0.87 -12.59
CA THR A 126 -15.59 -1.31 -11.92
C THR A 126 -16.59 -0.18 -11.64
N ASN A 127 -16.19 1.07 -11.89
CA ASN A 127 -16.96 2.28 -11.58
C ASN A 127 -17.43 2.30 -10.11
N LYS A 128 -16.54 1.89 -9.21
CA LYS A 128 -16.72 1.92 -7.75
C LYS A 128 -15.54 2.69 -7.13
N PRO A 129 -15.74 3.35 -5.97
CA PRO A 129 -14.62 3.94 -5.24
C PRO A 129 -13.81 2.85 -4.55
N VAL A 130 -12.51 3.12 -4.34
CA VAL A 130 -11.67 2.32 -3.44
C VAL A 130 -12.19 2.45 -2.00
N GLY A 131 -12.68 3.63 -1.64
CA GLY A 131 -13.30 3.90 -0.35
C GLY A 131 -12.30 4.12 0.79
N LEU A 132 -11.06 4.53 0.47
CA LEU A 132 -10.01 4.70 1.46
C LEU A 132 -9.74 6.18 1.75
N PRO A 133 -10.25 6.74 2.87
CA PRO A 133 -10.00 8.13 3.24
C PRO A 133 -8.52 8.36 3.53
N MET A 134 -8.05 9.58 3.28
CA MET A 134 -6.67 9.98 3.53
C MET A 134 -6.34 9.85 5.02
N ASN A 135 -5.34 9.06 5.35
CA ASN A 135 -4.91 8.87 6.74
C ASN A 135 -4.25 10.14 7.32
N GLU A 136 -4.13 10.19 8.65
CA GLU A 136 -3.59 11.35 9.37
C GLU A 136 -2.14 11.67 8.98
N GLN A 137 -1.33 10.63 8.74
CA GLN A 137 0.08 10.80 8.36
C GLN A 137 0.21 11.51 7.00
N LEU A 138 -0.60 11.12 6.01
CA LEU A 138 -0.61 11.78 4.69
C LEU A 138 -1.18 13.19 4.77
N GLN A 139 -2.25 13.40 5.55
CA GLN A 139 -2.78 14.75 5.79
C GLN A 139 -1.73 15.67 6.42
N GLN A 140 -0.91 15.16 7.34
CA GLN A 140 0.17 15.91 7.95
C GLN A 140 1.32 16.18 6.96
N ASN A 141 1.69 15.20 6.14
CA ASN A 141 2.72 15.39 5.11
C ASN A 141 2.33 16.42 4.06
N ILE A 142 1.05 16.55 3.71
CA ILE A 142 0.58 17.60 2.79
C ILE A 142 0.78 19.00 3.39
N LYS A 143 0.58 19.13 4.71
CA LYS A 143 0.79 20.41 5.43
C LYS A 143 2.27 20.73 5.62
N THR A 144 3.06 19.71 5.93
CA THR A 144 4.49 19.82 6.20
C THR A 144 5.26 18.75 5.42
N PRO A 145 5.59 19.01 4.14
CA PRO A 145 6.32 18.06 3.30
C PRO A 145 7.69 17.73 3.88
N SER A 146 8.10 16.47 3.77
CA SER A 146 9.33 15.94 4.38
C SER A 146 9.95 14.85 3.50
N ASP A 147 11.28 14.78 3.54
CA ASP A 147 12.09 13.71 2.94
C ASP A 147 12.47 12.61 3.95
N GLN A 148 11.98 12.71 5.19
CA GLN A 148 12.32 11.74 6.23
C GLN A 148 11.68 10.37 5.92
N PRO A 149 12.41 9.26 6.10
CA PRO A 149 11.84 7.93 6.00
C PRO A 149 10.80 7.70 7.10
N ALA A 150 9.98 6.66 6.96
CA ALA A 150 9.24 6.13 8.10
C ALA A 150 10.20 5.76 9.22
N THR A 151 9.85 6.17 10.44
CA THR A 151 10.53 5.80 11.69
C THR A 151 9.89 4.58 12.33
#